data_AF-A0A7S3HA22-F1
#
_entry.id   AF-A0A7S3HA22-F1
#
_cell.length_a   1.000
_cell.length_b   1.000
_cell.length_c   1.000
_cell.angle_alpha   90.00
_cell.angle_beta   90.00
_cell.angle_gamma   90.00
#
_symmetry.space_group_name_H-M   'P 1'
#
loop_
_entity.id
_entity.type
_entity.pdbx_description
1 polymer ?
#
loop_
_entity_poly.entity_id
_entity_poly.type
_entity_poly.pdbx_seq_one_letter_code
_entity_poly.pdbx_strand_id
1 'polypeptide(L)'
;MTTVTADIQKYEICDGNIYYFIKVVYNGREWAVRKRYSDFSRLDEFLHRDGYNLSYALPSKQFWKTFDKKTLIERQKGLQSYLNILLKSTVSSDNSLVKEFLEVDHNR
;
A
#
# COMPACT_ATOMS: atom_id res chain seq x y z
N MET A 1 -17.72 13.87 -2.54
CA MET A 1 -16.54 13.14 -3.04
C MET A 1 -15.71 12.77 -1.82
N THR A 2 -15.49 11.49 -1.58
CA THR A 2 -14.65 11.00 -0.47
C THR A 2 -13.19 11.29 -0.82
N THR A 3 -12.51 12.12 -0.05
CA THR A 3 -11.09 12.42 -0.29
C THR A 3 -10.24 11.42 0.50
N VAL A 4 -9.48 10.59 -0.20
CA VAL A 4 -8.50 9.68 0.40
C VAL A 4 -7.11 9.93 -0.17
N THR A 5 -6.09 9.94 0.68
CA THR A 5 -4.68 9.88 0.28
C THR A 5 -3.93 8.89 1.18
N ALA A 6 -2.89 8.27 0.63
CA ALA A 6 -2.00 7.37 1.35
C ALA A 6 -0.55 7.66 0.95
N ASP A 7 0.30 7.98 1.93
CA ASP A 7 1.69 8.38 1.70
C ASP A 7 2.66 7.62 2.61
N ILE A 8 3.57 6.86 2.00
CA ILE A 8 4.57 6.05 2.69
C ILE A 8 5.69 6.96 3.21
N GLN A 9 5.62 7.31 4.49
CA GLN A 9 6.54 8.24 5.14
C GLN A 9 7.94 7.64 5.32
N LYS A 10 8.00 6.38 5.76
CA LYS A 10 9.24 5.70 6.16
C LYS A 10 9.08 4.19 6.10
N TYR A 11 10.21 3.50 6.23
CA TYR A 11 10.25 2.08 6.54
C TYR A 11 11.08 1.82 7.80
N GLU A 12 10.80 0.70 8.46
CA GLU A 12 11.58 0.20 9.59
C GLU A 12 11.84 -1.29 9.43
N ILE A 13 13.01 -1.73 9.90
CA ILE A 13 13.37 -3.15 9.96
C ILE A 13 13.19 -3.61 11.40
N CYS A 14 12.32 -4.59 11.60
CA CYS A 14 11.98 -5.14 12.92
C CYS A 14 11.92 -6.66 12.78
N ASP A 15 12.72 -7.38 13.57
CA ASP A 15 12.80 -8.85 13.56
C ASP A 15 13.04 -9.44 12.17
N GLY A 16 13.96 -8.83 11.40
CA GLY A 16 14.27 -9.25 10.02
C GLY A 16 13.18 -8.96 8.99
N ASN A 17 12.06 -8.33 9.39
CA ASN A 17 10.96 -7.95 8.53
C ASN A 17 10.98 -6.45 8.25
N ILE A 18 10.53 -6.06 7.06
CA ILE A 18 10.47 -4.67 6.63
C ILE A 18 9.02 -4.20 6.67
N TYR A 19 8.80 -3.11 7.38
CA TYR A 19 7.49 -2.49 7.56
C TYR A 19 7.50 -1.08 7.00
N TYR A 20 6.46 -0.74 6.27
CA TYR A 20 6.20 0.59 5.70
C TYR A 20 5.15 1.29 6.54
N PHE A 21 5.44 2.52 6.94
CA PHE A 21 4.51 3.38 7.68
C PHE A 21 3.83 4.31 6.70
N ILE A 22 2.51 4.15 6.59
CA ILE A 22 1.69 4.83 5.60
C ILE A 22 0.79 5.79 6.35
N LYS A 23 0.95 7.09 6.07
CA LYS A 23 0.02 8.12 6.52
C LYS A 23 -1.22 8.05 5.64
N VAL A 24 -2.37 7.83 6.25
CA VAL A 24 -3.68 7.78 5.58
C VAL A 24 -4.44 9.05 5.96
N VAL A 25 -4.95 9.76 4.97
CA VAL A 25 -5.92 10.84 5.18
C VAL A 25 -7.21 10.42 4.51
N TYR A 26 -8.30 10.35 5.26
CA TYR A 26 -9.62 9.95 4.76
C TYR A 26 -10.69 10.89 5.34
N ASN A 27 -11.39 11.62 4.47
CA ASN A 27 -12.44 12.57 4.86
C ASN A 27 -12.00 13.55 5.97
N GLY A 28 -10.75 14.03 5.89
CA GLY A 28 -10.18 15.00 6.85
C GLY A 28 -9.64 14.39 8.15
N ARG A 29 -9.80 13.08 8.37
CA ARG A 29 -9.13 12.36 9.46
C ARG A 29 -7.82 11.77 9.00
N GLU A 30 -6.86 11.70 9.91
CA GLU A 30 -5.52 11.22 9.63
C GLU A 30 -5.08 10.18 10.66
N TRP A 31 -4.50 9.07 10.18
CA TRP A 31 -3.84 8.06 11.00
C TRP A 31 -2.66 7.43 10.25
N ALA A 32 -1.89 6.60 10.94
CA ALA A 32 -0.81 5.83 10.35
C ALA A 32 -1.12 4.34 10.41
N VAL A 33 -0.92 3.64 9.30
CA VAL A 33 -0.97 2.17 9.25
C VAL A 33 0.42 1.60 8.98
N ARG A 34 0.66 0.38 9.45
CA ARG A 34 1.93 -0.33 9.29
C ARG A 34 1.72 -1.57 8.45
N LYS A 35 2.32 -1.61 7.24
CA LYS A 35 2.16 -2.72 6.28
C LYS A 35 3.49 -3.27 5.82
N ARG A 36 3.54 -4.57 5.52
CA ARG A 36 4.67 -5.24 4.86
C ARG A 36 4.37 -5.38 3.38
N TYR A 37 5.41 -5.65 2.58
CA TYR A 37 5.25 -5.96 1.15
C TYR A 37 4.23 -7.09 0.90
N SER A 38 4.20 -8.13 1.74
CA SER A 38 3.25 -9.23 1.60
C SER A 38 1.80 -8.80 1.75
N ASP A 39 1.53 -7.73 2.51
CA ASP A 39 0.18 -7.19 2.68
C ASP A 39 -0.27 -6.50 1.38
N PHE A 40 0.64 -5.80 0.68
CA PHE A 40 0.38 -5.27 -0.66
C PHE A 40 0.15 -6.39 -1.68
N SER A 41 0.99 -7.43 -1.70
CA SER A 41 0.83 -8.62 -2.58
C SER A 41 -0.54 -9.25 -2.40
N ARG A 42 -0.99 -9.40 -1.15
CA ARG A 42 -2.29 -10.01 -0.84
C ARG A 42 -3.45 -9.12 -1.28
N LEU A 43 -3.36 -7.81 -1.06
CA LEU A 43 -4.35 -6.85 -1.56
C LEU A 43 -4.47 -6.95 -3.09
N ASP A 44 -3.34 -6.93 -3.80
CA ASP A 44 -3.28 -6.99 -5.25
C ASP A 44 -3.89 -8.28 -5.81
N GLU A 45 -3.58 -9.42 -5.19
CA GLU A 45 -4.17 -10.72 -5.54
C GLU A 45 -5.69 -10.74 -5.35
N PHE A 46 -6.21 -10.12 -4.28
CA PHE A 46 -7.65 -10.02 -4.04
C PHE A 46 -8.33 -9.07 -5.02
N LEU A 47 -7.73 -7.91 -5.31
CA LEU A 47 -8.26 -6.97 -6.29
C LEU A 47 -8.35 -7.61 -7.68
N HIS A 48 -7.31 -8.33 -8.11
CA HIS A 48 -7.34 -9.07 -9.39
C HIS A 48 -8.43 -10.14 -9.41
N ARG A 49 -8.64 -10.86 -8.29
CA ARG A 49 -9.70 -11.88 -8.17
C ARG A 49 -11.10 -11.26 -8.30
N ASP A 50 -11.29 -10.05 -7.79
CA ASP A 50 -12.54 -9.29 -7.89
C ASP A 50 -12.70 -8.59 -9.26
N GLY A 51 -11.78 -8.84 -10.21
CA GLY A 51 -11.83 -8.30 -11.56
C GLY A 51 -11.23 -6.90 -11.72
N TYR A 52 -10.62 -6.35 -10.67
CA TYR A 52 -9.89 -5.09 -10.74
C TYR A 52 -8.50 -5.32 -11.31
N ASN A 53 -8.31 -4.95 -12.58
CA ASN A 53 -7.00 -4.96 -13.23
C ASN A 53 -6.35 -3.60 -13.07
N LEU A 54 -5.36 -3.49 -12.19
CA LEU A 54 -4.56 -2.29 -12.06
C LEU A 54 -3.55 -2.20 -13.21
N SER A 55 -3.42 -1.02 -13.82
CA SER A 55 -2.45 -0.78 -14.89
C SER A 55 -0.99 -0.85 -14.40
N TYR A 56 -0.75 -0.98 -13.10
CA TYR A 56 0.58 -0.97 -12.49
C TYR A 56 0.77 -2.20 -11.63
N ALA A 57 1.69 -3.06 -12.05
CA ALA A 57 2.06 -4.25 -11.30
C ALA A 57 2.88 -3.87 -10.07
N LEU A 58 2.70 -4.61 -8.97
CA LEU A 58 3.57 -4.49 -7.81
C LEU A 58 5.04 -4.69 -8.22
N PRO A 59 5.98 -3.94 -7.62
CA PRO A 59 7.40 -4.15 -7.85
C PRO A 59 7.74 -5.61 -7.54
N SER A 60 8.40 -6.30 -8.47
CA SER A 60 8.55 -7.76 -8.43
C SER A 60 9.19 -8.26 -7.13
N LYS A 61 8.84 -9.48 -6.72
CA LYS A 61 9.51 -10.24 -5.65
C LYS A 61 10.92 -10.68 -6.08
N GLN A 62 11.74 -9.81 -6.67
CA GLN A 62 13.09 -10.18 -7.10
C GLN A 62 13.91 -10.71 -5.90
N PHE A 63 14.64 -11.80 -6.15
CA PHE A 63 15.29 -12.67 -5.17
C PHE A 63 15.98 -11.89 -4.04
N TRP A 64 15.47 -12.13 -2.83
CA TRP A 64 15.65 -11.37 -1.61
C TRP A 64 16.99 -11.67 -0.92
N LYS A 65 18.11 -11.39 -1.59
CA LYS A 65 19.43 -11.58 -0.97
C LYS A 65 20.11 -10.31 -0.50
N THR A 66 19.53 -9.14 -0.71
CA THR A 66 20.18 -7.89 -0.32
C THR A 66 19.19 -6.94 0.33
N PHE A 67 19.36 -6.75 1.65
CA PHE A 67 18.89 -5.56 2.39
C PHE A 67 19.66 -4.29 1.92
N ASP A 68 19.93 -4.19 0.62
CA ASP A 68 20.60 -3.04 0.06
C ASP A 68 19.64 -1.85 0.14
N LYS A 69 20.10 -0.79 0.81
CA LYS A 69 19.37 0.45 1.03
C LYS A 69 18.83 1.02 -0.28
N LYS A 70 19.56 0.87 -1.40
CA LYS A 70 19.10 1.32 -2.73
C LYS A 70 17.86 0.55 -3.17
N THR A 71 17.87 -0.77 -3.02
CA THR A 71 16.74 -1.65 -3.35
C THR A 71 15.51 -1.32 -2.50
N LEU A 72 15.69 -0.98 -1.22
CA LEU A 72 14.59 -0.61 -0.32
C LEU A 72 13.95 0.74 -0.69
N ILE A 73 14.77 1.72 -1.08
CA ILE A 73 14.28 3.03 -1.55
C ILE A 73 13.48 2.87 -2.85
N GLU A 74 13.99 2.11 -3.82
CA GLU A 74 13.29 1.83 -5.08
C GLU A 74 11.97 1.09 -4.83
N ARG A 75 11.95 0.12 -3.91
CA ARG A 75 10.73 -0.57 -3.50
C ARG A 75 9.74 0.39 -2.84
N GLN A 76 10.17 1.24 -1.91
CA GLN A 76 9.28 2.22 -1.28
C GLN A 76 8.63 3.12 -2.34
N LYS A 77 9.41 3.60 -3.33
CA LYS A 77 8.90 4.39 -4.46
C LYS A 77 7.86 3.60 -5.28
N GLY A 78 8.15 2.34 -5.62
CA GLY A 78 7.22 1.49 -6.37
C GLY A 78 5.90 1.24 -5.61
N LEU A 79 5.97 1.01 -4.29
CA LEU A 79 4.77 0.85 -3.46
C LEU A 79 3.97 2.17 -3.35
N GLN A 80 4.64 3.33 -3.29
CA GLN A 80 3.96 4.62 -3.33
C GLN A 80 3.24 4.82 -4.68
N SER A 81 3.90 4.49 -5.80
CA SER A 81 3.29 4.55 -7.12
C SER A 81 2.07 3.63 -7.21
N TYR A 82 2.14 2.42 -6.65
CA TYR A 82 1.02 1.50 -6.57
C TYR A 82 -0.18 2.11 -5.83
N LEU A 83 0.03 2.67 -4.62
CA LEU A 83 -1.03 3.34 -3.85
C LEU A 83 -1.64 4.50 -4.62
N ASN A 84 -0.81 5.33 -5.25
CA ASN A 84 -1.27 6.46 -6.03
C ASN A 84 -2.17 6.04 -7.19
N ILE A 85 -1.86 4.92 -7.85
CA ILE A 85 -2.65 4.40 -8.96
C ILE A 85 -3.93 3.74 -8.45
N LEU A 86 -3.83 2.92 -7.40
CA LEU A 86 -4.97 2.29 -6.74
C LEU A 86 -6.03 3.34 -6.36
N LEU A 87 -5.63 4.38 -5.63
CA LEU A 87 -6.55 5.41 -5.12
C LEU A 87 -7.05 6.40 -6.19
N LYS A 88 -6.41 6.46 -7.36
CA LYS A 88 -6.88 7.25 -8.52
C LYS A 88 -7.68 6.42 -9.53
N SER A 89 -7.64 5.10 -9.43
CA SER A 89 -8.31 4.19 -10.35
C SER A 89 -9.83 4.15 -10.12
N THR A 90 -10.54 3.41 -10.97
CA THR A 90 -11.96 3.08 -10.78
C THR A 90 -12.23 2.22 -9.54
N VAL A 91 -11.19 1.69 -8.89
CA VAL A 91 -11.28 1.10 -7.56
C VAL A 91 -11.62 2.23 -6.59
N SER A 92 -12.91 2.38 -6.28
CA SER A 92 -13.36 3.41 -5.36
C SER A 92 -12.63 3.27 -4.02
N SER A 93 -12.33 4.40 -3.38
CA SER A 93 -11.91 4.44 -1.98
C SER A 93 -12.97 3.85 -1.03
N ASP A 94 -14.19 3.60 -1.55
CA ASP A 94 -15.23 2.86 -0.88
C ASP A 94 -15.15 1.33 -1.02
N ASN A 95 -14.24 0.78 -1.84
CA ASN A 95 -14.00 -0.65 -1.95
C ASN A 95 -13.57 -1.25 -0.60
N SER A 96 -14.17 -2.36 -0.20
CA SER A 96 -13.94 -2.99 1.10
C SER A 96 -12.50 -3.44 1.32
N LEU A 97 -11.85 -4.00 0.30
CA LEU A 97 -10.46 -4.45 0.37
C LEU A 97 -9.50 -3.27 0.59
N VAL A 98 -9.77 -2.14 -0.09
CA VAL A 98 -8.99 -0.91 0.07
C VAL A 98 -9.21 -0.30 1.46
N LYS A 99 -10.46 -0.26 1.94
CA LYS A 99 -10.79 0.23 3.29
C LYS A 99 -10.16 -0.63 4.39
N GLU A 100 -10.17 -1.95 4.23
CA GLU A 100 -9.53 -2.88 5.16
C GLU A 100 -8.02 -2.66 5.16
N PHE A 101 -7.39 -2.57 3.98
CA PHE A 101 -5.96 -2.32 3.88
C PHE A 101 -5.56 -0.98 4.51
N LEU A 102 -6.34 0.08 4.30
CA LEU A 102 -6.10 1.39 4.89
C LEU A 102 -6.64 1.53 6.32
N GLU A 103 -7.28 0.51 6.87
CA GLU A 103 -7.89 0.48 8.21
C GLU A 103 -8.92 1.60 8.44
N VAL A 104 -9.68 1.95 7.40
CA VAL A 104 -10.66 3.05 7.42
C VAL A 104 -11.74 2.83 8.47
N ASP A 105 -12.37 1.64 8.50
CA ASP A 105 -13.50 1.39 9.39
C ASP A 105 -13.11 1.33 10.87
N HIS A 106 -11.82 1.14 11.18
CA HIS A 106 -11.29 1.19 12.54
C HIS A 106 -10.98 2.62 13.01
N ASN A 107 -10.88 3.57 12.07
CA ASN A 107 -10.43 4.95 12.33
C ASN A 107 -11.46 6.02 11.87
N ARG A 108 -12.67 5.60 11.48
CA ARG A 108 -13.75 6.45 10.95
C ARG A 108 -14.50 7.24 12.02
#